data_AF-A0A9X0D0U6-F1
#
_entry.id   AF-A0A9X0D0U6-F1
#
_cell.length_a   1.000
_cell.length_b   1.000
_cell.length_c   1.000
_cell.angle_alpha   90.00
_cell.angle_beta   90.00
_cell.angle_gamma   90.00
#
_symmetry.space_group_name_H-M   'P 1'
#
loop_
_entity.id
_entity.type
_entity.pdbx_description
1 polymer ?
#
loop_
_entity_poly.entity_id
_entity_poly.type
_entity_poly.pdbx_seq_one_letter_code
_entity_poly.pdbx_strand_id
1 'polypeptide(L)'
;FVSLRTMAAIAEVKSVSDLETKLSEIHIPWDEIVPTNIHEWLDLYAKSHGTSCGLLLAGMLTCTSALIGNTTIKLFDSWREKGNLFFVGLAPSGAGKTPACNIGCVGPLIAHLSCGRRNVVKWSL
;
A
#
# COMPACT_ATOMS: atom_id res chain seq x y z
N PHE A 1 9.23 6.86 7.91
CA PHE A 1 9.90 6.88 6.58
C PHE A 1 10.88 5.72 6.56
N VAL A 2 10.57 4.64 5.84
CA VAL A 2 11.58 3.63 5.54
C VAL A 2 12.66 4.37 4.75
N SER A 3 13.80 4.57 5.39
CA SER A 3 14.88 5.41 4.88
C SER A 3 15.32 4.90 3.51
N LEU A 4 15.57 5.81 2.56
CA LEU A 4 16.27 5.53 1.29
C LEU A 4 17.60 4.76 1.49
N ARG A 5 18.10 4.65 2.72
CA ARG A 5 19.23 3.77 3.08
C ARG A 5 18.94 2.28 2.93
N THR A 6 17.70 1.79 3.06
CA THR A 6 17.42 0.35 2.93
C THR A 6 17.53 -0.14 1.48
N MET A 7 17.44 0.77 0.50
CA MET A 7 17.63 0.42 -0.92
C MET A 7 19.10 0.47 -1.37
N ALA A 8 20.01 1.01 -0.55
CA ALA A 8 21.40 1.27 -0.94
C ALA A 8 22.32 0.03 -0.85
N ALA A 9 21.82 -1.14 -0.45
CA ALA A 9 22.63 -2.34 -0.28
C ALA A 9 21.92 -3.63 -0.72
N ILE A 10 21.09 -3.58 -1.77
CA ILE A 10 20.70 -4.82 -2.44
C ILE A 10 21.93 -5.30 -3.21
N ALA A 11 22.77 -6.09 -2.55
CA ALA A 11 23.84 -6.85 -3.20
C ALA A 11 23.28 -7.52 -4.46
N GLU A 12 24.08 -7.60 -5.52
CA GLU A 12 23.71 -8.14 -6.82
C GLU A 12 22.79 -9.37 -6.68
N VAL A 13 21.56 -9.27 -7.22
CA VAL A 13 20.54 -10.33 -7.10
C VAL A 13 20.90 -11.43 -8.10
N LYS A 14 21.21 -12.63 -7.59
CA LYS A 14 21.73 -13.72 -8.42
C LYS A 14 20.66 -14.71 -8.88
N SER A 15 19.50 -14.74 -8.23
CA SER A 15 18.37 -15.62 -8.56
C SER A 15 17.06 -15.11 -7.95
N VAL A 16 15.92 -15.71 -8.33
CA VAL A 16 14.60 -15.42 -7.73
C VAL A 16 14.59 -15.77 -6.24
N SER A 17 15.21 -16.89 -5.84
CA SER A 17 15.27 -17.31 -4.43
C SER A 17 16.14 -16.38 -3.58
N ASP A 18 17.22 -15.85 -4.15
CA ASP A 18 18.04 -14.81 -3.53
C ASP A 18 17.23 -13.51 -3.32
N LEU A 19 16.41 -13.15 -4.31
CA LEU A 19 15.48 -12.02 -4.19
C LEU A 19 14.43 -12.25 -3.09
N GLU A 20 13.80 -13.42 -3.05
CA GLU A 20 12.81 -13.77 -2.03
C GLU A 20 13.40 -13.68 -0.61
N THR A 21 14.63 -14.19 -0.44
CA THR A 21 15.35 -14.15 0.84
C THR A 21 15.63 -12.71 1.25
N LYS A 22 16.23 -11.90 0.37
CA LYS A 22 16.51 -10.48 0.63
C LYS A 22 15.25 -9.67 0.92
N LEU A 23 14.14 -9.95 0.24
CA LEU A 23 12.88 -9.26 0.48
C LEU A 23 12.21 -9.66 1.79
N SER A 24 12.38 -10.91 2.23
CA SER A 24 11.87 -11.38 3.53
C SER A 24 12.53 -10.69 4.72
N GLU A 25 13.74 -10.14 4.52
CA GLU A 25 14.44 -9.35 5.53
C GLU A 25 13.91 -7.90 5.64
N ILE A 26 13.17 -7.42 4.62
CA ILE A 26 12.63 -6.07 4.63
C ILE A 26 11.36 -6.04 5.47
N HIS A 27 11.45 -5.43 6.64
CA HIS A 27 10.30 -5.15 7.50
C HIS A 27 9.82 -3.71 7.31
N ILE A 28 8.55 -3.55 6.96
CA ILE A 28 7.88 -2.24 7.00
C ILE A 28 7.21 -2.12 8.37
N PRO A 29 7.51 -1.08 9.17
CA PRO A 29 6.96 -0.90 10.52
C PRO A 29 5.51 -0.41 10.43
N TRP A 30 4.59 -1.31 10.08
CA TRP A 30 3.17 -1.00 9.89
C TRP A 30 2.48 -0.54 11.18
N ASP A 31 2.98 -0.99 12.32
CA ASP A 31 2.57 -0.61 13.67
C ASP A 31 2.88 0.85 14.00
N GLU A 32 3.95 1.42 13.45
CA GLU A 32 4.25 2.84 13.56
C GLU A 32 3.42 3.71 12.61
N ILE A 33 2.99 3.12 11.48
CA ILE A 33 2.28 3.83 10.40
C ILE A 33 0.77 3.86 10.65
N VAL A 34 0.23 2.81 11.26
CA VAL A 34 -1.22 2.56 11.37
C VAL A 34 -1.62 2.49 12.84
N PRO A 35 -2.60 3.30 13.29
CA PRO A 35 -3.13 3.21 14.65
C PRO A 35 -3.58 1.79 15.01
N THR A 36 -3.34 1.36 16.25
CA THR A 36 -3.57 -0.02 16.71
C THR A 36 -4.99 -0.52 16.42
N ASN A 37 -6.01 0.31 16.67
CA ASN A 37 -7.41 -0.05 16.42
C ASN A 37 -7.71 -0.31 14.92
N ILE A 38 -7.06 0.45 14.02
CA ILE A 38 -7.18 0.25 12.58
C ILE A 38 -6.44 -1.02 12.17
N HIS A 39 -5.26 -1.26 12.74
CA HIS A 39 -4.48 -2.45 12.47
C HIS A 39 -5.24 -3.73 12.90
N GLU A 40 -5.83 -3.76 14.08
CA GLU A 40 -6.63 -4.89 14.59
C GLU A 40 -7.85 -5.18 13.70
N TRP A 41 -8.61 -4.13 13.36
CA TRP A 41 -9.75 -4.27 12.46
C TRP A 41 -9.31 -4.79 11.08
N LEU A 42 -8.22 -4.24 10.54
CA LEU A 42 -7.74 -4.59 9.22
C LEU A 42 -7.18 -6.00 9.17
N ASP A 43 -6.54 -6.47 10.24
CA ASP A 43 -6.06 -7.84 10.35
C ASP A 43 -7.21 -8.87 10.32
N LEU A 44 -8.32 -8.59 11.05
CA LEU A 44 -9.53 -9.40 10.98
C LEU A 44 -10.14 -9.41 9.57
N TYR A 45 -10.19 -8.25 8.93
CA TYR A 45 -10.70 -8.09 7.58
C TYR A 45 -9.81 -8.80 6.54
N ALA A 46 -8.49 -8.75 6.70
CA ALA A 46 -7.52 -9.44 5.85
C ALA A 46 -7.71 -10.95 5.89
N LYS A 47 -7.82 -11.51 7.12
CA LYS A 47 -8.00 -12.94 7.34
C LYS A 47 -9.27 -13.48 6.69
N SER A 48 -10.38 -12.74 6.78
CA SER A 48 -11.65 -13.17 6.15
C SER A 48 -11.61 -13.17 4.62
N HIS A 49 -10.68 -12.46 4.00
CA HIS A 49 -10.51 -12.38 2.55
C HIS A 49 -9.28 -13.16 2.04
N GLY A 50 -8.67 -14.01 2.88
CA GLY A 50 -7.52 -14.83 2.50
C GLY A 50 -6.31 -13.99 2.08
N THR A 51 -6.06 -12.88 2.77
CA THR A 51 -4.92 -12.00 2.54
C THR A 51 -4.26 -11.56 3.84
N SER A 52 -3.26 -10.69 3.77
CA SER A 52 -2.54 -10.16 4.94
C SER A 52 -2.79 -8.66 5.13
N CYS A 53 -2.73 -8.23 6.40
CA CYS A 53 -2.85 -6.82 6.78
C CYS A 53 -1.85 -5.95 5.98
N GLY A 54 -0.59 -6.37 5.89
CA GLY A 54 0.45 -5.63 5.16
C GLY A 54 0.18 -5.49 3.65
N LEU A 55 -0.33 -6.54 2.99
CA LEU A 55 -0.69 -6.45 1.57
C LEU A 55 -1.88 -5.52 1.34
N LEU A 56 -2.88 -5.55 2.24
CA LEU A 56 -4.00 -4.60 2.18
C LEU A 56 -3.55 -3.16 2.41
N LEU A 57 -2.72 -2.91 3.42
CA LEU A 57 -2.18 -1.57 3.70
C LEU A 57 -1.40 -1.02 2.53
N ALA A 58 -0.53 -1.83 1.90
CA ALA A 58 0.21 -1.42 0.71
C ALA A 58 -0.75 -1.03 -0.43
N GLY A 59 -1.81 -1.81 -0.65
CA GLY A 59 -2.86 -1.49 -1.63
C GLY A 59 -3.61 -0.19 -1.30
N MET A 60 -4.06 -0.05 -0.06
CA MET A 60 -4.79 1.13 0.42
C MET A 60 -3.95 2.40 0.31
N LEU A 61 -2.69 2.38 0.72
CA LEU A 61 -1.79 3.53 0.62
C LEU A 61 -1.50 3.93 -0.82
N THR A 62 -1.29 2.94 -1.71
CA THR A 62 -1.15 3.20 -3.16
C THR A 62 -2.39 3.90 -3.70
N CYS A 63 -3.56 3.37 -3.36
CA CYS A 63 -4.85 3.93 -3.77
C CYS A 63 -5.06 5.35 -3.26
N THR A 64 -4.86 5.57 -1.97
CA THR A 64 -4.96 6.88 -1.34
C THR A 64 -4.03 7.88 -2.00
N SER A 65 -2.78 7.49 -2.29
CA SER A 65 -1.84 8.34 -2.99
C SER A 65 -2.31 8.71 -4.40
N ALA A 66 -2.85 7.75 -5.16
CA ALA A 66 -3.41 8.03 -6.49
C ALA A 66 -4.62 8.97 -6.41
N LEU A 67 -5.48 8.82 -5.40
CA LEU A 67 -6.68 9.63 -5.21
C LEU A 67 -6.41 11.03 -4.66
N ILE A 68 -5.33 11.21 -3.89
CA ILE A 68 -4.86 12.51 -3.39
C ILE A 68 -4.43 13.44 -4.54
N GLY A 69 -4.14 12.89 -5.73
CA GLY A 69 -3.90 13.67 -6.95
C GLY A 69 -2.55 14.41 -6.95
N ASN A 70 -2.50 15.61 -7.55
CA ASN A 70 -1.29 16.44 -7.67
C ASN A 70 -0.93 17.16 -6.35
N THR A 71 -0.91 16.42 -5.24
CA THR A 71 -0.46 16.96 -3.96
C THR A 71 1.07 16.92 -3.90
N THR A 72 1.67 17.98 -3.37
CA THR A 72 3.12 18.04 -3.12
C THR A 72 3.38 17.94 -1.62
N ILE A 73 4.11 16.91 -1.20
CA ILE A 73 4.52 16.69 0.18
C ILE A 73 5.84 17.42 0.39
N LYS A 74 5.88 18.32 1.38
CA LYS A 74 7.11 18.98 1.80
C LYS A 74 7.90 18.00 2.67
N LEU A 75 9.04 17.51 2.17
CA LEU A 75 9.91 16.60 2.93
C LEU A 75 10.96 17.37 3.73
N PHE A 76 11.46 18.47 3.16
CA PHE A 76 12.43 19.37 3.78
C PHE A 76 12.05 20.82 3.47
N ASP A 77 12.67 21.78 4.15
CA ASP A 77 12.39 23.20 3.91
C ASP A 77 12.61 23.63 2.45
N SER A 78 13.55 23.00 1.76
CA SER A 78 13.89 23.24 0.35
C SER A 78 13.32 22.22 -0.64
N TRP A 79 12.71 21.13 -0.17
CA TRP A 79 12.33 20.00 -1.05
C TRP A 79 10.86 19.63 -0.92
N ARG A 80 10.20 19.57 -2.09
CA ARG A 80 8.81 19.14 -2.24
C ARG A 80 8.76 18.02 -3.25
N GLU A 81 8.03 16.96 -2.93
CA GLU A 81 7.87 15.80 -3.79
C GLU A 81 6.39 15.61 -4.13
N LYS A 82 6.09 15.18 -5.36
CA LYS A 82 4.72 14.79 -5.68
C LYS A 82 4.36 13.58 -4.82
N GLY A 83 3.25 13.66 -4.10
CA GLY A 83 2.73 12.59 -3.24
C GLY A 83 2.18 11.43 -4.06
N ASN A 84 3.04 10.79 -4.85
CA ASN A 84 2.71 9.62 -5.66
C ASN A 84 3.52 8.42 -5.15
N LEU A 85 2.80 7.44 -4.63
CA LEU A 85 3.33 6.31 -3.92
C LEU A 85 3.02 5.05 -4.71
N PHE A 86 4.05 4.27 -5.00
CA PHE A 86 3.96 3.03 -5.75
C PHE A 86 4.53 1.90 -4.92
N PHE A 87 3.77 0.81 -4.80
CA PHE A 87 4.23 -0.41 -4.16
C PHE A 87 4.33 -1.55 -5.18
N VAL A 88 5.44 -2.28 -5.13
CA VAL A 88 5.60 -3.57 -5.81
C VAL A 88 5.62 -4.65 -4.75
N GLY A 89 4.52 -5.41 -4.65
CA GLY A 89 4.38 -6.51 -3.70
C GLY A 89 4.82 -7.83 -4.30
N LEU A 90 5.92 -8.39 -3.81
CA LEU A 90 6.36 -9.75 -4.13
C LEU A 90 6.01 -10.67 -2.96
N ALA A 91 5.25 -11.73 -3.25
CA ALA A 91 4.86 -12.71 -2.25
C ALA A 91 4.63 -14.09 -2.92
N PRO A 92 4.75 -15.20 -2.17
CA PRO A 92 4.52 -16.54 -2.69
C PRO A 92 3.12 -16.73 -3.31
N SER A 93 2.95 -17.78 -4.10
CA SER A 93 1.63 -18.18 -4.58
C SER A 93 0.70 -18.49 -3.40
N GLY A 94 -0.57 -18.14 -3.51
CA GLY A 94 -1.55 -18.30 -2.41
C GLY A 94 -1.49 -17.25 -1.29
N ALA A 95 -0.51 -16.33 -1.28
CA ALA A 95 -0.38 -15.31 -0.24
C ALA A 95 -1.46 -14.20 -0.25
N GLY A 96 -2.52 -14.33 -1.07
CA GLY A 96 -3.59 -13.34 -1.09
C GLY A 96 -3.26 -12.01 -1.80
N LYS A 97 -2.29 -11.99 -2.72
CA LYS A 97 -1.90 -10.80 -3.50
C LYS A 97 -3.06 -10.20 -4.30
N THR A 98 -3.78 -11.05 -5.04
CA THR A 98 -4.91 -10.65 -5.88
C THR A 98 -6.07 -10.08 -5.06
N PRO A 99 -6.57 -10.74 -3.99
CA PRO A 99 -7.62 -10.15 -3.15
C PRO A 99 -7.17 -8.84 -2.49
N ALA A 100 -5.92 -8.73 -2.00
CA ALA A 100 -5.42 -7.48 -1.46
C ALA A 100 -5.41 -6.34 -2.49
N CYS A 101 -4.92 -6.58 -3.70
CA CYS A 101 -4.89 -5.56 -4.76
C CYS A 101 -6.31 -5.09 -5.13
N ASN A 102 -7.25 -6.03 -5.25
CA ASN A 102 -8.62 -5.72 -5.60
C ASN A 102 -9.34 -4.93 -4.51
N ILE A 103 -9.22 -5.35 -3.25
CA ILE A 103 -9.88 -4.74 -2.11
C ILE A 103 -9.25 -3.40 -1.75
N GLY A 104 -7.92 -3.36 -1.63
CA GLY A 104 -7.19 -2.19 -1.17
C GLY A 104 -7.03 -1.10 -2.23
N CYS A 105 -7.03 -1.44 -3.52
CA CYS A 105 -6.69 -0.49 -4.59
C CYS A 105 -7.69 -0.45 -5.74
N VAL A 106 -7.84 -1.53 -6.50
CA VAL A 106 -8.59 -1.51 -7.75
C VAL A 106 -10.07 -1.20 -7.53
N GLY A 107 -10.71 -1.86 -6.57
CA GLY A 107 -12.12 -1.66 -6.24
C GLY A 107 -12.43 -0.21 -5.85
N PRO A 108 -11.73 0.37 -4.85
CA PRO A 108 -11.91 1.76 -4.48
C PRO A 108 -11.64 2.75 -5.63
N LEU A 109 -10.61 2.54 -6.45
CA LEU A 109 -10.33 3.39 -7.62
C LEU A 109 -11.48 3.35 -8.64
N ILE A 110 -11.94 2.15 -9.01
CA ILE A 110 -13.07 1.99 -9.93
C ILE A 110 -14.32 2.66 -9.34
N ALA A 111 -14.59 2.47 -8.05
CA ALA A 111 -15.73 3.09 -7.38
C ALA A 111 -15.64 4.62 -7.41
N HIS A 112 -14.47 5.19 -7.15
CA HIS A 112 -14.23 6.64 -7.23
C HIS A 112 -14.46 7.18 -8.65
N LEU A 113 -13.87 6.53 -9.67
CA LEU A 113 -14.04 6.93 -11.08
C LEU A 113 -15.49 6.78 -11.55
N SER A 114 -16.20 5.75 -11.05
CA SER A 114 -17.61 5.52 -11.36
C SER A 114 -18.55 6.49 -10.64
N CYS A 115 -18.15 6.98 -9.46
CA CYS A 115 -18.85 8.02 -8.71
C CYS A 115 -18.60 9.40 -9.33
N GLY A 116 -17.39 9.69 -9.82
CA GLY A 116 -17.10 10.91 -10.60
C GLY A 116 -17.89 11.02 -11.91
N ARG A 117 -18.42 9.90 -12.44
CA ARG A 117 -19.37 9.88 -13.56
C ARG A 117 -20.84 10.03 -13.13
N ARG A 118 -21.14 9.91 -11.84
CA ARG A 118 -22.46 10.10 -11.22
C ARG A 118 -22.38 11.27 -10.26
N ASN A 119 -22.49 12.49 -10.78
CA ASN A 119 -22.88 13.62 -9.94
C ASN A 119 -24.13 13.22 -9.13
N VAL A 120 -24.06 13.44 -7.81
CA VAL A 120 -25.10 13.23 -6.79
C VAL A 120 -25.20 11.81 -6.21
N VAL A 121 -24.55 11.59 -5.06
CA VAL A 121 -25.20 10.89 -3.95
C VAL A 121 -24.91 11.66 -2.67
N LYS A 122 -25.95 12.34 -2.17
CA LYS A 122 -25.97 13.07 -0.91
C LYS A 122 -26.21 12.03 0.20
N TRP A 123 -25.21 11.76 1.03
CA TRP A 123 -25.42 11.04 2.29
C TRP A 123 -25.70 12.08 3.36
N SER A 124 -26.96 12.15 3.80
CA SER A 124 -27.34 12.84 5.03
C SER A 124 -27.31 11.78 6.13
N LEU A 125 -26.58 12.05 7.21
CA LEU A 125 -26.63 11.28 8.45
C LEU A 125 -28.05 11.27 9.03
#